data_AF-A0A929K629-F1
#
_entry.id   AF-A0A929K629-F1
#
_cell.length_a   1.000
_cell.length_b   1.000
_cell.length_c   1.000
_cell.angle_alpha   90.00
_cell.angle_beta   90.00
_cell.angle_gamma   90.00
#
_symmetry.space_group_name_H-M   'P 1'
#
loop_
_entity.id
_entity.type
_entity.pdbx_description
1 polymer ?
#
loop_
_entity_poly.entity_id
_entity_poly.type
_entity_poly.pdbx_seq_one_letter_code
_entity_poly.pdbx_strand_id
1 'polypeptide(L)'
;MMLIRFAIWAVILKYSFAALKSTANGKLIPPKVNLQTISDDFEVVFKQIGIYVIIGFAFFKVAQIAGIVVGLLFLSVAVLSIPAMVIVLVATNSLLHAINPMIFARMAWRIGWGYLLMCIFLALLGAAPAVLGRYIIVFLPDILHGFLFTMAQSFYTIISYHLMGYVIFQYHEEIGYEVDLDEEEASLDKTTSERNVENELLNKIDILVKEGKLDEAISLIKDETGGVISDLNLAERYFNLLKIKQLTPEMLKHGEVYLELLAKGDQRDKLCEVYLECISKKPELTISSSTTFKVASCLNEAGNPKGAIVAYNRFIKANPKNPLIPKAYFLAANVINKKLKNPRKAIGIL
;
A
#
# COMPACT_ATOMS: atom_id res chain seq x y z
N MET A 1 -0.98 15.93 -39.61
CA MET A 1 -0.98 14.64 -38.87
C MET A 1 0.19 14.51 -37.88
N MET A 2 1.46 14.74 -38.29
CA MET A 2 2.62 14.60 -37.38
C MET A 2 2.62 15.57 -36.18
N LEU A 3 2.24 16.84 -36.42
CA LEU A 3 2.17 17.85 -35.36
C LEU A 3 1.18 17.49 -34.24
N ILE A 4 0.03 16.92 -34.61
CA ILE A 4 -1.00 16.47 -33.65
C ILE A 4 -0.47 15.29 -32.83
N ARG A 5 0.21 14.32 -33.44
CA ARG A 5 0.82 13.19 -32.72
C ARG A 5 1.88 13.65 -31.73
N PHE A 6 2.70 14.62 -32.13
CA PHE A 6 3.71 15.21 -31.25
C PHE A 6 3.06 15.95 -30.07
N ALA A 7 2.00 16.73 -30.31
CA ALA A 7 1.26 17.41 -29.25
C ALA A 7 0.64 16.43 -28.25
N ILE A 8 0.00 15.36 -28.74
CA ILE A 8 -0.55 14.29 -27.88
C ILE A 8 0.55 13.64 -27.04
N TRP A 9 1.68 13.29 -27.66
CA TRP A 9 2.83 12.72 -26.96
C TRP A 9 3.37 13.65 -25.88
N ALA A 10 3.49 14.95 -26.16
CA ALA A 10 3.95 15.95 -25.19
C ALA A 10 3.00 16.07 -24.00
N VAL A 11 1.68 16.04 -24.23
CA VAL A 11 0.66 16.04 -23.16
C VAL A 11 0.74 14.77 -22.30
N ILE A 12 0.88 13.60 -22.93
CA ILE A 12 1.04 12.33 -22.20
C ILE A 12 2.32 12.34 -21.37
N LEU A 13 3.42 12.81 -21.95
CA LEU A 13 4.70 12.91 -21.26
C LEU A 13 4.58 13.86 -20.06
N LYS A 14 3.94 15.02 -20.23
CA LYS A 14 3.69 15.95 -19.14
C LYS A 14 2.86 15.33 -18.02
N TYR A 15 1.78 14.65 -18.36
CA TYR A 15 0.95 13.96 -17.38
C TYR A 15 1.73 12.85 -16.67
N SER A 16 2.60 12.14 -17.39
CA SER A 16 3.49 11.12 -16.82
C SER A 16 4.47 11.75 -15.80
N PHE A 17 5.02 12.92 -16.08
CA PHE A 17 5.83 13.67 -15.10
C PHE A 17 5.02 14.07 -13.85
N ALA A 18 3.77 14.50 -14.03
CA ALA A 18 2.90 14.81 -12.90
C ALA A 18 2.61 13.55 -12.05
N ALA A 19 2.36 12.42 -12.70
CA ALA A 19 2.18 11.13 -12.04
C ALA A 19 3.44 10.70 -11.26
N LEU A 20 4.62 10.83 -11.86
CA LEU A 20 5.91 10.58 -11.20
C LEU A 20 6.08 11.46 -9.96
N LYS A 21 5.90 12.78 -10.09
CA LYS A 21 6.04 13.72 -8.97
C LYS A 21 5.03 13.44 -7.85
N SER A 22 3.79 13.14 -8.21
CA SER A 22 2.74 12.76 -7.27
C SER A 22 3.14 11.51 -6.48
N THR A 23 3.60 10.45 -7.16
CA THR A 23 4.01 9.21 -6.52
C THR A 23 5.31 9.35 -5.71
N ALA A 24 6.26 10.17 -6.18
CA ALA A 24 7.46 10.52 -5.43
C ALA A 24 7.16 11.19 -4.09
N ASN A 25 6.04 11.92 -4.01
CA ASN A 25 5.54 12.53 -2.78
C ASN A 25 4.59 11.61 -1.99
N GLY A 26 4.62 10.29 -2.23
CA GLY A 26 3.81 9.31 -1.48
C GLY A 26 2.35 9.18 -1.92
N LYS A 27 1.88 9.99 -2.88
CA LYS A 27 0.51 9.91 -3.40
C LYS A 27 0.38 8.77 -4.40
N LEU A 28 -0.18 7.64 -3.95
CA LEU A 28 -0.38 6.43 -4.78
C LEU A 28 -1.59 6.52 -5.71
N ILE A 29 -2.38 7.59 -5.62
CA ILE A 29 -3.51 7.87 -6.51
C ILE A 29 -3.03 8.76 -7.66
N PRO A 30 -3.32 8.43 -8.93
CA PRO A 30 -2.88 9.24 -10.05
C PRO A 30 -3.51 10.65 -10.01
N PRO A 31 -2.77 11.69 -10.43
CA PRO A 31 -3.26 13.07 -10.43
C PRO A 31 -4.48 13.22 -11.34
N LYS A 32 -5.38 14.14 -10.97
CA LYS A 32 -6.59 14.43 -11.76
C LYS A 32 -6.19 14.93 -13.15
N VAL A 33 -6.83 14.40 -14.19
CA VAL A 33 -6.64 14.90 -15.57
C VAL A 33 -7.40 16.21 -15.72
N ASN A 34 -6.73 17.34 -15.51
CA ASN A 34 -7.29 18.68 -15.66
C ASN A 34 -6.28 19.63 -16.33
N LEU A 35 -6.73 20.85 -16.65
CA LEU A 35 -5.90 21.82 -17.36
C LEU A 35 -4.62 22.16 -16.58
N GLN A 36 -4.74 22.41 -15.28
CA GLN A 36 -3.60 22.74 -14.39
C GLN A 36 -2.50 21.67 -14.44
N THR A 37 -2.87 20.39 -14.26
CA THR A 37 -1.92 19.27 -14.28
C THR A 37 -1.18 19.17 -15.62
N ILE A 38 -1.85 19.54 -16.71
CA ILE A 38 -1.32 19.49 -18.07
C ILE A 38 -0.54 20.77 -18.43
N SER A 39 -0.89 21.95 -17.89
CA SER A 39 -0.24 23.23 -18.24
C SER A 39 0.93 23.61 -17.36
N ASP A 40 0.84 23.34 -16.06
CA ASP A 40 1.78 23.87 -15.07
C ASP A 40 3.12 23.15 -15.18
N ASP A 41 4.25 23.86 -15.11
CA ASP A 41 5.60 23.30 -15.28
C ASP A 41 5.80 22.52 -16.60
N PHE A 42 5.15 22.94 -17.69
CA PHE A 42 5.30 22.26 -19.00
C PHE A 42 6.75 22.25 -19.52
N GLU A 43 7.60 23.14 -19.00
CA GLU A 43 9.02 23.21 -19.34
C GLU A 43 9.79 21.89 -19.15
N VAL A 44 9.34 21.01 -18.24
CA VAL A 44 9.95 19.70 -18.01
C VAL A 44 9.95 18.83 -19.26
N VAL A 45 8.92 18.95 -20.12
CA VAL A 45 8.83 18.22 -21.38
C VAL A 45 9.95 18.64 -22.33
N PHE A 46 10.21 19.94 -22.44
CA PHE A 46 11.30 20.46 -23.26
C PHE A 46 12.67 20.06 -22.71
N LYS A 47 12.83 20.04 -21.37
CA LYS A 47 14.06 19.54 -20.74
C LYS A 47 14.28 18.05 -21.05
N GLN A 48 13.26 17.20 -20.97
CA GLN A 48 13.37 15.78 -21.33
C GLN A 48 13.73 15.58 -22.81
N ILE A 49 13.15 16.36 -23.72
CA ILE A 49 13.54 16.36 -25.15
C ILE A 49 15.02 16.74 -25.28
N GLY A 50 15.48 17.74 -24.53
CA GLY A 50 16.88 18.15 -24.46
C GLY A 50 17.82 17.00 -24.08
N ILE A 51 17.46 16.18 -23.09
CA ILE A 51 18.23 14.97 -22.71
C ILE A 51 18.39 14.04 -23.91
N TYR A 52 17.30 13.72 -24.63
CA TYR A 52 17.36 12.83 -25.79
C TYR A 52 18.17 13.41 -26.96
N VAL A 53 18.06 14.71 -27.21
CA VAL A 53 18.86 15.39 -28.24
C VAL A 53 20.35 15.33 -27.91
N ILE A 54 20.72 15.57 -26.64
CA ILE A 54 22.12 15.53 -26.18
C ILE A 54 22.68 14.10 -26.28
N ILE A 55 21.94 13.09 -25.83
CA ILE A 55 22.34 11.68 -25.96
C ILE A 55 22.51 11.29 -27.43
N GLY A 56 21.58 11.68 -28.29
CA GLY A 56 21.64 11.39 -29.73
C GLY A 56 22.85 12.03 -30.41
N PHE A 57 23.14 13.29 -30.09
CA PHE A 57 24.34 13.98 -30.58
C PHE A 57 25.64 13.34 -30.07
N ALA A 58 25.70 13.02 -28.78
CA ALA A 58 26.84 12.34 -28.17
C ALA A 58 27.09 10.97 -28.81
N PHE A 59 26.03 10.18 -29.01
CA PHE A 59 26.10 8.90 -29.72
C PHE A 59 26.69 9.06 -31.12
N PHE A 60 26.19 10.02 -31.90
CA PHE A 60 26.70 10.28 -33.25
C PHE A 60 28.19 10.63 -33.23
N LYS A 61 28.62 11.49 -32.31
CA LYS A 61 30.04 11.85 -32.15
C LYS A 61 30.92 10.68 -31.75
N VAL A 62 30.48 9.87 -30.77
CA VAL A 62 31.22 8.67 -30.34
C VAL A 62 31.31 7.66 -31.47
N ALA A 63 30.22 7.41 -32.19
CA ALA A 63 30.20 6.49 -33.32
C ALA A 63 31.10 6.96 -34.48
N GLN A 64 31.16 8.27 -34.74
CA GLN A 64 32.06 8.84 -35.76
C GLN A 64 33.54 8.72 -35.39
N ILE A 65 33.90 8.91 -34.11
CA ILE A 65 35.29 8.97 -33.67
C ILE A 65 35.83 7.57 -33.33
N ALA A 66 35.06 6.77 -32.59
CA ALA A 66 35.48 5.49 -32.03
C ALA A 66 34.85 4.27 -32.76
N GLY A 67 34.03 4.52 -33.77
CA GLY A 67 33.34 3.48 -34.55
C GLY A 67 31.99 3.06 -33.99
N ILE A 68 31.20 2.39 -34.83
CA ILE A 68 29.80 2.07 -34.53
C ILE A 68 29.63 1.13 -33.32
N VAL A 69 30.55 0.19 -33.10
CA VAL A 69 30.48 -0.75 -31.98
C VAL A 69 30.60 -0.02 -30.64
N VAL A 70 31.55 0.91 -30.52
CA VAL A 70 31.73 1.74 -29.32
C VAL A 70 30.54 2.69 -29.17
N GLY A 71 30.04 3.25 -30.27
CA GLY A 71 28.80 4.03 -30.28
C GLY A 71 27.61 3.26 -29.70
N LEU A 72 27.40 2.00 -30.12
CA LEU A 72 26.31 1.17 -29.62
C LEU A 72 26.47 0.84 -28.12
N LEU A 73 27.69 0.55 -27.67
CA LEU A 73 27.98 0.36 -26.24
C LEU A 73 27.65 1.63 -25.43
N PHE A 74 28.07 2.80 -25.92
CA PHE A 74 27.70 4.09 -25.32
C PHE A 74 26.18 4.25 -25.24
N LEU A 75 25.46 3.94 -26.33
CA LEU A 75 24.01 4.04 -26.38
C LEU A 75 23.34 3.11 -25.37
N SER A 76 23.82 1.87 -25.23
CA SER A 76 23.30 0.92 -24.23
C SER A 76 23.44 1.45 -22.81
N VAL A 77 24.61 2.00 -22.46
CA VAL A 77 24.84 2.62 -21.14
C VAL A 77 23.97 3.87 -20.96
N ALA A 78 23.84 4.69 -22.00
CA ALA A 78 23.02 5.89 -21.97
C ALA A 78 21.54 5.55 -21.74
N VAL A 79 21.00 4.55 -22.44
CA VAL A 79 19.62 4.08 -22.26
C VAL A 79 19.38 3.58 -20.83
N LEU A 80 20.32 2.80 -20.27
CA LEU A 80 20.23 2.35 -18.89
C LEU A 80 20.30 3.51 -17.88
N SER A 81 20.88 4.65 -18.27
CA SER A 81 21.02 5.85 -17.43
C SER A 81 19.81 6.79 -17.53
N ILE A 82 18.95 6.67 -18.56
CA ILE A 82 17.79 7.55 -18.76
C ILE A 82 16.90 7.64 -17.51
N PRO A 83 16.55 6.55 -16.81
CA PRO A 83 15.71 6.63 -15.62
C PRO A 83 16.33 7.51 -14.52
N ALA A 84 17.63 7.37 -14.26
CA ALA A 84 18.35 8.24 -13.33
C ALA A 84 18.35 9.70 -13.78
N MET A 85 18.52 9.98 -15.08
CA MET A 85 18.45 11.34 -15.60
C MET A 85 17.05 11.95 -15.43
N VAL A 86 15.99 11.17 -15.65
CA VAL A 86 14.59 11.61 -15.42
C VAL A 86 14.34 11.88 -13.94
N ILE A 87 14.80 11.00 -13.05
CA ILE A 87 14.68 11.18 -11.60
C ILE A 87 15.39 12.47 -11.16
N VAL A 88 16.63 12.68 -11.59
CA VAL A 88 17.38 13.91 -11.28
C VAL A 88 16.67 15.14 -11.87
N LEU A 89 16.14 15.03 -13.10
CA LEU A 89 15.39 16.12 -13.72
C LEU A 89 14.18 16.52 -12.90
N VAL A 90 13.43 15.57 -12.34
CA VAL A 90 12.29 15.86 -11.47
C VAL A 90 12.75 16.45 -10.14
N ALA A 91 13.77 15.86 -9.52
CA ALA A 91 14.25 16.28 -8.21
C ALA A 91 14.85 17.69 -8.22
N THR A 92 15.57 18.06 -9.28
CA THR A 92 16.31 19.34 -9.32
C THR A 92 15.73 20.36 -10.30
N ASN A 93 14.70 20.00 -11.07
CA ASN A 93 14.16 20.77 -12.19
C ASN A 93 15.25 21.36 -13.13
N SER A 94 16.37 20.67 -13.29
CA SER A 94 17.56 21.19 -13.98
C SER A 94 18.10 20.19 -15.00
N LEU A 95 18.02 20.57 -16.28
CA LEU A 95 18.55 19.78 -17.38
C LEU A 95 20.06 19.53 -17.23
N LEU A 96 20.81 20.53 -16.77
CA LEU A 96 22.26 20.44 -16.63
C LEU A 96 22.66 19.42 -15.55
N HIS A 97 21.91 19.37 -14.44
CA HIS A 97 22.12 18.35 -13.41
C HIS A 97 21.73 16.96 -13.91
N ALA A 98 20.61 16.85 -14.65
CA ALA A 98 20.11 15.60 -15.20
C ALA A 98 21.08 14.92 -16.17
N ILE A 99 21.81 15.68 -16.98
CA ILE A 99 22.80 15.12 -17.93
C ILE A 99 24.20 14.96 -17.34
N ASN A 100 24.43 15.38 -16.09
CA ASN A 100 25.75 15.30 -15.47
C ASN A 100 26.01 13.86 -14.96
N PRO A 101 26.98 13.13 -15.53
CA PRO A 101 27.26 11.74 -15.16
C PRO A 101 27.62 11.55 -13.70
N MET A 102 28.26 12.54 -13.06
CA MET A 102 28.59 12.44 -11.64
C MET A 102 27.34 12.44 -10.76
N ILE A 103 26.27 13.11 -11.19
CA ILE A 103 25.03 13.24 -10.42
C ILE A 103 24.13 12.04 -10.65
N PHE A 104 23.79 11.74 -11.91
CA PHE A 104 22.87 10.63 -12.20
C PHE A 104 23.48 9.26 -11.88
N ALA A 105 24.81 9.08 -12.04
CA ALA A 105 25.44 7.81 -11.68
C ALA A 105 25.51 7.64 -10.15
N ARG A 106 25.75 8.71 -9.40
CA ARG A 106 25.71 8.68 -7.92
C ARG A 106 24.29 8.42 -7.43
N MET A 107 23.28 9.02 -8.07
CA MET A 107 21.87 8.76 -7.81
C MET A 107 21.55 7.27 -8.00
N ALA A 108 21.89 6.70 -9.16
CA ALA A 108 21.71 5.28 -9.44
C ALA A 108 22.47 4.38 -8.44
N TRP A 109 23.68 4.76 -8.07
CA TRP A 109 24.49 4.02 -7.10
C TRP A 109 23.90 4.04 -5.68
N ARG A 110 23.33 5.16 -5.25
CA ARG A 110 22.65 5.29 -3.94
C ARG A 110 21.41 4.40 -3.84
N ILE A 111 20.66 4.27 -4.93
CA ILE A 111 19.53 3.33 -5.01
C ILE A 111 20.02 1.87 -5.02
N GLY A 112 21.18 1.60 -5.62
CA GLY A 112 21.82 0.28 -5.62
C GLY A 112 21.06 -0.76 -6.44
N TRP A 113 20.84 -1.96 -5.90
CA TRP A 113 20.17 -3.07 -6.61
C TRP A 113 18.74 -2.74 -7.04
N GLY A 114 18.05 -1.87 -6.29
CA GLY A 114 16.72 -1.38 -6.66
C GLY A 114 16.70 -0.68 -8.03
N TYR A 115 17.81 -0.02 -8.41
CA TYR A 115 17.92 0.66 -9.69
C TYR A 115 17.93 -0.32 -10.86
N LEU A 116 18.70 -1.41 -10.74
CA LEU A 116 18.74 -2.44 -11.79
C LEU A 116 17.41 -3.15 -11.93
N LEU A 117 16.74 -3.44 -10.82
CA LEU A 117 15.40 -4.02 -10.83
C LEU A 117 14.39 -3.08 -11.51
N MET A 118 14.44 -1.78 -11.19
CA MET A 118 13.64 -0.76 -11.86
C MET A 118 13.91 -0.74 -13.37
N CYS A 119 15.18 -0.75 -13.80
CA CYS A 119 15.53 -0.77 -15.21
C CYS A 119 14.99 -2.00 -15.94
N ILE A 120 15.02 -3.18 -15.32
CA ILE A 120 14.44 -4.41 -15.89
C ILE A 120 12.92 -4.24 -16.08
N PHE A 121 12.22 -3.73 -15.07
CA PHE A 121 10.78 -3.47 -15.19
C PHE A 121 10.47 -2.41 -16.24
N LEU A 122 11.24 -1.32 -16.31
CA LEU A 122 11.09 -0.29 -17.34
C LEU A 122 11.32 -0.85 -18.75
N ALA A 123 12.30 -1.74 -18.92
CA ALA A 123 12.51 -2.42 -20.19
C ALA A 123 11.33 -3.33 -20.57
N LEU A 124 10.77 -4.05 -19.60
CA LEU A 124 9.57 -4.88 -19.79
C LEU A 124 8.36 -4.04 -20.20
N LEU A 125 8.11 -2.93 -19.48
CA LEU A 125 7.02 -1.99 -19.77
C LEU A 125 7.20 -1.33 -21.14
N GLY A 126 8.43 -0.96 -21.51
CA GLY A 126 8.76 -0.39 -22.81
C GLY A 126 8.57 -1.39 -23.97
N ALA A 127 8.80 -2.68 -23.75
CA ALA A 127 8.58 -3.73 -24.74
C ALA A 127 7.10 -4.14 -24.88
N ALA A 128 6.29 -3.93 -23.84
CA ALA A 128 4.91 -4.40 -23.79
C ALA A 128 4.01 -3.94 -24.97
N PRO A 129 4.04 -2.66 -25.43
CA PRO A 129 3.28 -2.24 -26.61
C PRO A 129 3.66 -3.01 -27.89
N ALA A 130 4.93 -3.35 -28.08
CA ALA A 130 5.38 -4.13 -29.23
C ALA A 130 4.88 -5.58 -29.17
N VAL A 131 4.90 -6.18 -27.99
CA VAL A 131 4.34 -7.53 -27.74
C VAL A 131 2.83 -7.53 -28.00
N LEU A 132 2.10 -6.54 -27.48
CA LEU A 132 0.67 -6.38 -27.75
C LEU A 132 0.40 -6.18 -29.25
N GLY A 133 1.23 -5.36 -29.91
CA GLY A 133 1.24 -5.16 -31.35
C GLY A 133 1.29 -6.49 -32.12
N ARG A 134 2.27 -7.32 -31.78
CA ARG A 134 2.60 -8.57 -32.47
C ARG A 134 1.60 -9.69 -32.23
N TYR A 135 1.06 -9.81 -31.02
CA TYR A 135 0.28 -10.99 -30.60
C TYR A 135 -1.20 -10.71 -30.39
N ILE A 136 -1.62 -9.45 -30.28
CA ILE A 136 -3.03 -9.09 -30.06
C ILE A 136 -3.51 -8.16 -31.18
N ILE A 137 -2.91 -6.97 -31.29
CA ILE A 137 -3.41 -5.89 -32.14
C ILE A 137 -3.44 -6.29 -33.61
N VAL A 138 -2.46 -7.07 -34.10
CA VAL A 138 -2.41 -7.55 -35.50
C VAL A 138 -3.65 -8.33 -35.94
N PHE A 139 -4.39 -8.93 -35.01
CA PHE A 139 -5.60 -9.70 -35.30
C PHE A 139 -6.88 -8.84 -35.31
N LEU A 140 -6.80 -7.56 -34.91
CA LEU A 140 -7.91 -6.62 -34.96
C LEU A 140 -7.98 -5.91 -36.33
N PRO A 141 -9.10 -5.24 -36.66
CA PRO A 141 -9.19 -4.44 -37.88
C PRO A 141 -8.07 -3.39 -37.98
N ASP A 142 -7.46 -3.26 -39.16
CA ASP A 142 -6.31 -2.37 -39.42
C ASP A 142 -6.55 -0.92 -38.98
N ILE A 143 -7.79 -0.44 -39.09
CA ILE A 143 -8.17 0.92 -38.69
C ILE A 143 -7.95 1.18 -37.19
N LEU A 144 -7.96 0.14 -36.36
CA LEU A 144 -7.76 0.24 -34.91
C LEU A 144 -6.29 0.12 -34.50
N HIS A 145 -5.40 -0.39 -35.36
CA HIS A 145 -4.02 -0.70 -34.96
C HIS A 145 -3.28 0.51 -34.42
N GLY A 146 -3.33 1.63 -35.15
CA GLY A 146 -2.66 2.86 -34.75
C GLY A 146 -3.19 3.42 -33.43
N PHE A 147 -4.51 3.36 -33.23
CA PHE A 147 -5.15 3.82 -32.00
C PHE A 147 -4.75 2.94 -30.81
N LEU A 148 -4.91 1.62 -30.92
CA LEU A 148 -4.62 0.67 -29.84
C LEU A 148 -3.15 0.65 -29.48
N PHE A 149 -2.26 0.74 -30.47
CA PHE A 149 -0.82 0.81 -30.22
C PHE A 149 -0.45 2.09 -29.47
N THR A 150 -0.98 3.24 -29.91
CA THR A 150 -0.76 4.53 -29.23
C THR A 150 -1.33 4.52 -27.81
N MET A 151 -2.51 3.93 -27.62
CA MET A 151 -3.14 3.78 -26.30
C MET A 151 -2.28 2.92 -25.37
N ALA A 152 -1.83 1.75 -25.83
CA ALA A 152 -0.92 0.89 -25.07
C ALA A 152 0.38 1.63 -24.72
N GLN A 153 1.01 2.27 -25.70
CA GLN A 153 2.24 3.04 -25.47
C GLN A 153 2.04 4.15 -24.42
N SER A 154 0.92 4.86 -24.48
CA SER A 154 0.59 5.92 -23.52
C SER A 154 0.43 5.36 -22.10
N PHE A 155 -0.32 4.27 -21.97
CA PHE A 155 -0.57 3.60 -20.70
C PHE A 155 0.72 3.12 -20.03
N TYR A 156 1.56 2.37 -20.76
CA TYR A 156 2.83 1.87 -20.24
C TYR A 156 3.84 2.99 -19.95
N THR A 157 3.78 4.11 -20.68
CA THR A 157 4.59 5.30 -20.35
C THR A 157 4.19 5.87 -19.00
N ILE A 158 2.89 6.05 -18.73
CA ILE A 158 2.41 6.56 -17.44
C ILE A 158 2.82 5.63 -16.29
N ILE A 159 2.67 4.31 -16.46
CA ILE A 159 3.10 3.32 -15.46
C ILE A 159 4.61 3.40 -15.22
N SER A 160 5.41 3.55 -16.27
CA SER A 160 6.87 3.68 -16.15
C SER A 160 7.26 4.87 -15.28
N TYR A 161 6.54 5.98 -15.42
CA TYR A 161 6.76 7.18 -14.61
C TYR A 161 6.26 7.03 -13.18
N HIS A 162 5.14 6.34 -12.94
CA HIS A 162 4.73 5.95 -11.59
C HIS A 162 5.78 5.05 -10.92
N LEU A 163 6.36 4.10 -11.65
CA LEU A 163 7.41 3.22 -11.12
C LEU A 163 8.65 4.03 -10.72
N MET A 164 9.09 4.98 -11.55
CA MET A 164 10.18 5.89 -11.19
C MET A 164 9.83 6.74 -9.95
N GLY A 165 8.59 7.25 -9.86
CA GLY A 165 8.12 7.98 -8.69
C GLY A 165 8.10 7.12 -7.43
N TYR A 166 7.68 5.86 -7.55
CA TYR A 166 7.70 4.92 -6.44
C TYR A 166 9.13 4.62 -5.96
N VAL A 167 10.09 4.49 -6.88
CA VAL A 167 11.51 4.34 -6.51
C VAL A 167 12.05 5.59 -5.81
N ILE A 168 11.68 6.80 -6.27
CA ILE A 168 12.02 8.03 -5.54
C ILE A 168 11.45 7.98 -4.13
N PHE A 169 10.16 7.66 -3.98
CA PHE A 169 9.51 7.57 -2.68
C PHE A 169 10.11 6.47 -1.79
N GLN A 170 10.49 5.32 -2.35
CA GLN A 170 11.06 4.22 -1.59
C GLN A 170 12.46 4.53 -1.07
N TYR A 171 13.28 5.21 -1.89
CA TYR A 171 14.69 5.51 -1.59
C TYR A 171 14.92 6.99 -1.28
N HIS A 172 13.89 7.71 -0.83
CA HIS A 172 13.92 9.18 -0.71
C HIS A 172 14.99 9.66 0.27
N GLU A 173 15.21 8.92 1.36
CA GLU A 173 16.26 9.22 2.34
C GLU A 173 17.66 9.03 1.76
N GLU A 174 17.93 7.91 1.09
CA GLU A 174 19.24 7.56 0.54
C GLU A 174 19.67 8.54 -0.56
N ILE A 175 18.70 9.01 -1.35
CA ILE A 175 18.96 9.94 -2.44
C ILE A 175 18.88 11.41 -2.03
N GLY A 176 18.33 11.71 -0.86
CA GLY A 176 18.16 13.07 -0.32
C GLY A 176 17.04 13.84 -1.03
N TYR A 177 15.95 13.16 -1.38
CA TYR A 177 14.74 13.77 -1.95
C TYR A 177 13.77 14.12 -0.82
N GLU A 178 13.39 15.39 -0.71
CA GLU A 178 12.40 15.84 0.27
C GLU A 178 10.99 15.52 -0.22
N VAL A 179 10.25 14.73 0.56
CA VAL A 179 8.87 14.35 0.27
C VAL A 179 7.97 15.48 0.77
N ASP A 180 7.40 16.26 -0.16
CA ASP A 180 6.44 17.32 0.14
C ASP A 180 5.06 16.69 0.41
N LEU A 181 4.78 16.44 1.69
CA LEU A 181 3.52 15.91 2.18
C LEU A 181 2.59 17.08 2.51
N ASP A 182 1.45 17.16 1.84
CA ASP A 182 0.45 18.22 2.07
C ASP A 182 0.04 18.23 3.57
N GLU A 183 -0.15 19.41 4.17
CA GLU A 183 -0.48 19.58 5.60
C GLU A 183 -1.79 18.86 6.03
N GLU A 184 -2.71 18.56 5.10
CA GLU A 184 -3.88 17.70 5.38
C GLU A 184 -3.47 16.23 5.61
N GLU A 185 -2.40 15.76 4.97
CA GLU A 185 -1.78 14.44 5.14
C GLU A 185 -0.70 14.41 6.24
N ALA A 186 -0.21 15.56 6.74
CA ALA A 186 0.66 15.60 7.92
C ALA A 186 -0.02 15.03 9.19
N SER A 187 -1.35 14.98 9.20
CA SER A 187 -2.15 14.26 10.21
C SER A 187 -2.11 12.72 10.03
N LEU A 188 -1.85 12.25 8.80
CA LEU A 188 -1.60 10.85 8.46
C LEU A 188 -0.12 10.46 8.62
N ASP A 189 0.80 11.43 8.61
CA ASP A 189 2.24 11.18 8.59
C ASP A 189 2.84 10.75 9.95
N LYS A 190 2.20 11.13 11.07
CA LYS A 190 2.43 10.42 12.35
C LYS A 190 2.23 8.92 12.21
N THR A 191 1.21 8.53 11.45
CA THR A 191 0.86 7.12 11.18
C THR A 191 1.82 6.43 10.22
N THR A 192 2.61 7.14 9.40
CA THR A 192 3.54 6.54 8.42
C THR A 192 4.93 6.32 9.02
N SER A 193 5.42 7.27 9.82
CA SER A 193 6.64 7.08 10.64
C SER A 193 6.41 6.00 11.71
N GLU A 194 5.24 5.99 12.37
CA GLU A 194 4.81 4.89 13.25
C GLU A 194 4.70 3.57 12.48
N ARG A 195 4.14 3.55 11.26
CA ARG A 195 4.06 2.34 10.41
C ARG A 195 5.41 1.79 9.96
N ASN A 196 6.42 2.63 9.73
CA ASN A 196 7.76 2.18 9.34
C ASN A 196 8.51 1.56 10.54
N VAL A 197 8.43 2.18 11.72
CA VAL A 197 8.96 1.59 12.98
C VAL A 197 8.20 0.31 13.33
N GLU A 198 6.88 0.30 13.14
CA GLU A 198 6.02 -0.86 13.38
C GLU A 198 6.29 -2.01 12.42
N ASN A 199 6.52 -1.75 11.13
CA ASN A 199 6.95 -2.77 10.18
C ASN A 199 8.33 -3.33 10.52
N GLU A 200 9.26 -2.51 11.02
CA GLU A 200 10.56 -2.97 11.49
C GLU A 200 10.44 -3.85 12.75
N LEU A 201 9.59 -3.45 13.71
CA LEU A 201 9.29 -4.23 14.91
C LEU A 201 8.64 -5.58 14.56
N LEU A 202 7.65 -5.58 13.67
CA LEU A 202 6.99 -6.81 13.19
C LEU A 202 7.99 -7.76 12.51
N ASN A 203 8.92 -7.22 11.71
CA ASN A 203 9.99 -8.01 11.10
C ASN A 203 10.96 -8.61 12.13
N LYS A 204 11.36 -7.84 13.15
CA LYS A 204 12.21 -8.34 14.25
C LYS A 204 11.50 -9.46 15.03
N ILE A 205 10.21 -9.29 15.31
CA ILE A 205 9.38 -10.32 15.95
C ILE A 205 9.31 -11.57 15.06
N ASP A 206 9.10 -11.42 13.75
CA ASP A 206 9.06 -12.56 12.82
C ASP A 206 10.35 -13.37 12.78
N ILE A 207 11.50 -12.69 12.85
CA ILE A 207 12.81 -13.34 12.91
C ILE A 207 12.94 -14.13 14.22
N LEU A 208 12.62 -13.52 15.36
CA LEU A 208 12.69 -14.18 16.67
C LEU A 208 11.77 -15.41 16.74
N VAL A 209 10.56 -15.31 16.17
CA VAL A 209 9.61 -16.44 16.12
C VAL A 209 10.15 -17.56 15.23
N LYS A 210 10.73 -17.25 14.07
CA LYS A 210 11.35 -18.25 13.18
C LYS A 210 12.56 -18.93 13.82
N GLU A 211 13.31 -18.21 14.64
CA GLU A 211 14.43 -18.73 15.42
C GLU A 211 13.99 -19.50 16.68
N GLY A 212 12.68 -19.57 16.97
CA GLY A 212 12.14 -20.24 18.15
C GLY A 212 12.29 -19.46 19.47
N LYS A 213 12.76 -18.21 19.40
CA LYS A 213 13.01 -17.31 20.54
C LYS A 213 11.74 -16.58 20.97
N LEU A 214 10.73 -17.35 21.39
CA LEU A 214 9.40 -16.82 21.72
C LEU A 214 9.40 -15.90 22.95
N ASP A 215 10.23 -16.18 23.96
CA ASP A 215 10.34 -15.33 25.15
C ASP A 215 10.92 -13.96 24.81
N GLU A 216 11.94 -13.92 23.96
CA GLU A 216 12.56 -12.67 23.48
C GLU A 216 11.55 -11.86 22.65
N ALA A 217 10.76 -12.50 21.80
CA ALA A 217 9.71 -11.83 21.04
C ALA A 217 8.63 -11.21 21.96
N ILE A 218 8.24 -11.90 23.02
CA ILE A 218 7.27 -11.40 24.01
C ILE A 218 7.85 -10.20 24.77
N SER A 219 9.10 -10.28 25.22
CA SER A 219 9.77 -9.18 25.93
C SER A 219 9.91 -7.96 25.03
N LEU A 220 10.37 -8.15 23.78
CA LEU A 220 10.52 -7.07 22.81
C LEU A 220 9.19 -6.32 22.58
N ILE A 221 8.08 -7.04 22.42
CA ILE A 221 6.76 -6.40 22.26
C ILE A 221 6.39 -5.58 23.51
N LYS A 222 6.64 -6.11 24.71
CA LYS A 222 6.32 -5.40 25.96
C LYS A 222 7.14 -4.13 26.13
N ASP A 223 8.44 -4.21 25.83
CA ASP A 223 9.38 -3.11 26.00
C ASP A 223 9.06 -1.96 25.04
N GLU A 224 8.78 -2.28 23.76
CA GLU A 224 8.48 -1.28 22.72
C GLU A 224 7.09 -0.65 22.87
N THR A 225 6.11 -1.40 23.39
CA THR A 225 4.72 -0.91 23.52
C THR A 225 4.40 -0.30 24.89
N GLY A 226 5.31 -0.43 25.86
CA GLY A 226 5.03 -0.09 27.26
C GLY A 226 3.83 -0.86 27.85
N GLY A 227 3.43 -1.98 27.22
CA GLY A 227 2.30 -2.81 27.60
C GLY A 227 0.93 -2.41 27.01
N VAL A 228 0.83 -1.34 26.20
CA VAL A 228 -0.42 -0.96 25.52
C VAL A 228 -0.22 -1.05 24.00
N ILE A 229 -0.88 -2.01 23.38
CA ILE A 229 -0.78 -2.25 21.93
C ILE A 229 -2.01 -1.64 21.25
N SER A 230 -1.81 -0.70 20.33
CA SER A 230 -2.88 -0.04 19.55
C SER A 230 -3.03 -0.60 18.14
N ASP A 231 -1.98 -1.19 17.58
CA ASP A 231 -2.03 -1.81 16.26
C ASP A 231 -2.61 -3.21 16.30
N LEU A 232 -3.37 -3.52 15.26
CA LEU A 232 -4.12 -4.75 15.17
C LEU A 232 -3.24 -5.96 14.87
N ASN A 233 -2.22 -5.80 14.01
CA ASN A 233 -1.33 -6.89 13.61
C ASN A 233 -0.39 -7.27 14.77
N LEU A 234 0.16 -6.28 15.45
CA LEU A 234 0.99 -6.47 16.63
C LEU A 234 0.19 -7.08 17.78
N ALA A 235 -1.06 -6.62 17.98
CA ALA A 235 -1.95 -7.19 18.99
C ALA A 235 -2.28 -8.66 18.70
N GLU A 236 -2.52 -9.02 17.44
CA GLU A 236 -2.74 -10.42 17.01
C GLU A 236 -1.52 -11.29 17.28
N ARG A 237 -0.33 -10.83 16.87
CA ARG A 237 0.93 -11.57 17.08
C ARG A 237 1.20 -11.79 18.55
N TYR A 238 1.06 -10.76 19.36
CA TYR A 238 1.26 -10.85 20.80
C TYR A 238 0.27 -11.83 21.45
N PHE A 239 -1.02 -11.76 21.09
CA PHE A 239 -2.03 -12.71 21.56
C PHE A 239 -1.65 -14.17 21.22
N ASN A 240 -1.22 -14.42 19.99
CA ASN A 240 -0.79 -15.74 19.53
C ASN A 240 0.48 -16.23 20.24
N LEU A 241 1.45 -15.36 20.50
CA LEU A 241 2.66 -15.70 21.25
C LEU A 241 2.33 -16.13 22.68
N LEU A 242 1.49 -15.35 23.38
CA LEU A 242 1.03 -15.69 24.73
C LEU A 242 0.27 -17.02 24.75
N LYS A 243 -0.54 -17.29 23.71
CA LYS A 243 -1.26 -18.55 23.52
C LYS A 243 -0.30 -19.73 23.34
N ILE A 244 0.71 -19.61 22.45
CA ILE A 244 1.72 -20.65 22.20
C ILE A 244 2.52 -20.95 23.47
N LYS A 245 2.90 -19.90 24.22
CA LYS A 245 3.63 -20.02 25.49
C LYS A 245 2.74 -20.39 26.68
N GLN A 246 1.43 -20.55 26.47
CA GLN A 246 0.44 -20.90 27.49
C GLN A 246 0.36 -19.91 28.66
N LEU A 247 0.77 -18.67 28.44
CA LEU A 247 0.69 -17.54 29.38
C LEU A 247 -0.76 -17.02 29.45
N THR A 248 -1.65 -17.87 29.97
CA THR A 248 -3.10 -17.67 29.94
C THR A 248 -3.56 -16.41 30.68
N PRO A 249 -3.02 -16.05 31.86
CA PRO A 249 -3.40 -14.80 32.54
C PRO A 249 -3.10 -13.54 31.69
N GLU A 250 -1.92 -13.47 31.10
CA GLU A 250 -1.50 -12.38 30.22
C GLU A 250 -2.30 -12.36 28.92
N MET A 251 -2.53 -13.55 28.33
CA MET A 251 -3.30 -13.72 27.12
C MET A 251 -4.73 -13.18 27.30
N LEU A 252 -5.36 -13.47 28.44
CA LEU A 252 -6.70 -12.97 28.75
C LEU A 252 -6.72 -11.46 28.98
N LYS A 253 -5.74 -10.92 29.70
CA LYS A 253 -5.63 -9.48 29.94
C LYS A 253 -5.45 -8.71 28.63
N HIS A 254 -4.56 -9.19 27.76
CA HIS A 254 -4.38 -8.61 26.42
C HIS A 254 -5.60 -8.85 25.52
N GLY A 255 -6.24 -10.01 25.65
CA GLY A 255 -7.45 -10.37 24.90
C GLY A 255 -8.59 -9.38 25.09
N GLU A 256 -8.74 -8.78 26.28
CA GLU A 256 -9.73 -7.72 26.51
C GLU A 256 -9.47 -6.50 25.61
N VAL A 257 -8.21 -6.05 25.48
CA VAL A 257 -7.80 -4.95 24.59
C VAL A 257 -7.91 -5.34 23.12
N TYR A 258 -7.43 -6.54 22.77
CA TYR A 258 -7.43 -7.02 21.39
C TYR A 258 -8.86 -7.16 20.82
N LEU A 259 -9.82 -7.62 21.64
CA LEU A 259 -11.23 -7.66 21.25
C LEU A 259 -11.80 -6.28 20.94
N GLU A 260 -11.37 -5.24 21.66
CA GLU A 260 -11.79 -3.86 21.37
C GLU A 260 -11.19 -3.35 20.05
N LEU A 261 -9.93 -3.67 19.77
CA LEU A 261 -9.29 -3.33 18.51
C LEU A 261 -9.97 -4.03 17.33
N LEU A 262 -10.23 -5.34 17.45
CA LEU A 262 -10.96 -6.11 16.44
C LEU A 262 -12.37 -5.54 16.19
N ALA A 263 -13.06 -5.12 17.26
CA ALA A 263 -14.36 -4.51 17.15
C ALA A 263 -14.31 -3.11 16.50
N LYS A 264 -13.26 -2.31 16.72
CA LYS A 264 -13.05 -1.02 16.05
C LYS A 264 -12.69 -1.19 14.57
N GLY A 265 -11.83 -2.15 14.24
CA GLY A 265 -11.37 -2.45 12.88
C GLY A 265 -12.32 -3.32 12.04
N ASP A 266 -13.53 -3.56 12.52
CA ASP A 266 -14.59 -4.37 11.88
C ASP A 266 -14.16 -5.78 11.41
N GLN A 267 -13.18 -6.38 12.10
CA GLN A 267 -12.70 -7.73 11.83
C GLN A 267 -13.63 -8.78 12.47
N ARG A 268 -14.85 -8.91 11.93
CA ARG A 268 -15.94 -9.67 12.57
C ARG A 268 -15.58 -11.14 12.80
N ASP A 269 -15.03 -11.84 11.81
CA ASP A 269 -14.72 -13.28 11.94
C ASP A 269 -13.72 -13.55 13.08
N LYS A 270 -12.59 -12.84 13.07
CA LYS A 270 -11.57 -12.93 14.13
C LYS A 270 -12.10 -12.49 15.50
N LEU A 271 -12.96 -11.46 15.55
CA LEU A 271 -13.61 -11.01 16.78
C LEU A 271 -14.40 -12.14 17.45
N CYS A 272 -15.17 -12.88 16.66
CA CYS A 272 -15.93 -14.04 17.16
C CYS A 272 -15.01 -15.16 17.66
N GLU A 273 -13.97 -15.49 16.90
CA GLU A 273 -13.01 -16.55 17.25
C GLU A 273 -12.31 -16.25 18.57
N VAL A 274 -11.68 -15.07 18.68
CA VAL A 274 -10.95 -14.63 19.87
C VAL A 274 -11.88 -14.54 21.08
N TYR A 275 -13.12 -14.08 20.89
CA TYR A 275 -14.08 -14.01 21.99
C TYR A 275 -14.44 -15.39 22.55
N LEU A 276 -14.71 -16.36 21.65
CA LEU A 276 -15.01 -17.73 22.04
C LEU A 276 -13.82 -18.40 22.74
N GLU A 277 -12.61 -18.11 22.27
CA GLU A 277 -11.39 -18.59 22.92
C GLU A 277 -11.23 -18.01 24.33
N CYS A 278 -11.38 -16.69 24.49
CA CYS A 278 -11.26 -16.04 25.80
C CYS A 278 -12.35 -16.50 26.79
N ILE A 279 -13.61 -16.60 26.36
CA ILE A 279 -14.72 -17.00 27.25
C ILE A 279 -14.64 -18.48 27.66
N SER A 280 -14.00 -19.33 26.85
CA SER A 280 -13.76 -20.73 27.20
C SER A 280 -12.80 -20.88 28.39
N LYS A 281 -11.88 -19.92 28.57
CA LYS A 281 -10.89 -19.90 29.65
C LYS A 281 -11.31 -19.01 30.84
N LYS A 282 -11.99 -17.89 30.58
CA LYS A 282 -12.52 -16.96 31.58
C LYS A 282 -13.98 -16.63 31.25
N PRO A 283 -14.94 -17.38 31.82
CA PRO A 283 -16.36 -17.13 31.59
C PRO A 283 -16.77 -15.69 31.94
N GLU A 284 -16.14 -15.07 32.93
CA GLU A 284 -16.37 -13.71 33.42
C GLU A 284 -15.50 -12.66 32.71
N LEU A 285 -15.26 -12.82 31.41
CA LEU A 285 -14.52 -11.83 30.61
C LEU A 285 -15.29 -10.49 30.55
N THR A 286 -14.59 -9.40 30.90
CA THR A 286 -15.13 -8.04 30.91
C THR A 286 -14.66 -7.33 29.64
N ILE A 287 -15.60 -6.98 28.77
CA ILE A 287 -15.34 -6.21 27.54
C ILE A 287 -16.35 -5.06 27.45
N SER A 288 -16.00 -4.01 26.71
CA SER A 288 -16.89 -2.87 26.50
C SER A 288 -18.26 -3.28 25.94
N SER A 289 -19.26 -2.47 26.26
CA SER A 289 -20.66 -2.70 25.87
C SER A 289 -20.83 -2.70 24.35
N SER A 290 -20.18 -1.77 23.64
CA SER A 290 -20.13 -1.73 22.18
C SER A 290 -19.55 -3.01 21.58
N THR A 291 -18.42 -3.48 22.11
CA THR A 291 -17.73 -4.71 21.69
C THR A 291 -18.61 -5.94 21.93
N THR A 292 -19.25 -6.03 23.10
CA THR A 292 -20.16 -7.14 23.44
C THR A 292 -21.34 -7.23 22.46
N PHE A 293 -21.92 -6.10 22.06
CA PHE A 293 -23.00 -6.07 21.09
C PHE A 293 -22.55 -6.52 19.69
N LYS A 294 -21.36 -6.09 19.26
CA LYS A 294 -20.75 -6.51 17.98
C LYS A 294 -20.44 -8.01 17.97
N VAL A 295 -19.89 -8.55 19.06
CA VAL A 295 -19.67 -9.99 19.25
C VAL A 295 -20.97 -10.77 19.14
N ALA A 296 -22.04 -10.34 19.81
CA ALA A 296 -23.34 -11.03 19.77
C ALA A 296 -23.92 -11.07 18.34
N SER A 297 -23.77 -9.97 17.61
CA SER A 297 -24.19 -9.88 16.20
C SER A 297 -23.36 -10.79 15.30
N CYS A 298 -22.03 -10.77 15.46
CA CYS A 298 -21.11 -11.63 14.73
C CYS A 298 -21.39 -13.12 14.98
N LEU A 299 -21.62 -13.55 16.24
CA LEU A 299 -21.86 -14.96 16.57
C LEU A 299 -23.11 -15.50 15.89
N ASN A 300 -24.13 -14.66 15.71
CA ASN A 300 -25.34 -15.03 15.00
C ASN A 300 -25.09 -15.24 13.49
N GLU A 301 -24.28 -14.38 12.89
CA GLU A 301 -23.90 -14.47 11.47
C GLU A 301 -23.00 -15.68 11.21
N ALA A 302 -22.06 -15.95 12.11
CA ALA A 302 -21.17 -17.12 12.09
C ALA A 302 -21.88 -18.46 12.39
N GLY A 303 -23.21 -18.48 12.49
CA GLY A 303 -23.98 -19.70 12.69
C GLY A 303 -23.95 -20.26 14.12
N ASN A 304 -23.56 -19.48 15.12
CA ASN A 304 -23.60 -19.83 16.54
C ASN A 304 -24.75 -19.09 17.29
N PRO A 305 -26.02 -19.49 17.07
CA PRO A 305 -27.17 -18.79 17.64
C PRO A 305 -27.24 -18.88 19.16
N LYS A 306 -26.73 -19.97 19.77
CA LYS A 306 -26.69 -20.13 21.23
C LYS A 306 -25.70 -19.14 21.86
N GLY A 307 -24.49 -19.05 21.30
CA GLY A 307 -23.47 -18.09 21.73
C GLY A 307 -23.94 -16.64 21.56
N ALA A 308 -24.61 -16.33 20.45
CA ALA A 308 -25.19 -15.01 20.21
C ALA A 308 -26.19 -14.60 21.31
N ILE A 309 -27.10 -15.49 21.71
CA ILE A 309 -28.08 -15.21 22.78
C ILE A 309 -27.37 -14.98 24.13
N VAL A 310 -26.36 -15.78 24.45
CA VAL A 310 -25.57 -15.59 25.68
C VAL A 310 -24.88 -14.23 25.68
N ALA A 311 -24.28 -13.83 24.55
CA ALA A 311 -23.64 -12.54 24.41
C ALA A 311 -24.64 -11.36 24.49
N TYR A 312 -25.82 -11.46 23.84
CA TYR A 312 -26.89 -10.46 23.99
C TYR A 312 -27.38 -10.33 25.43
N ASN A 313 -27.60 -11.45 26.13
CA ASN A 313 -28.00 -11.43 27.53
C ASN A 313 -26.92 -10.80 28.43
N ARG A 314 -25.64 -11.06 28.15
CA ARG A 314 -24.52 -10.41 28.84
C ARG A 314 -24.52 -8.91 28.61
N PHE A 315 -24.70 -8.47 27.37
CA PHE A 315 -24.81 -7.06 27.02
C PHE A 315 -25.93 -6.35 27.79
N ILE A 316 -27.13 -6.96 27.82
CA ILE A 316 -28.32 -6.43 28.49
C ILE A 316 -28.10 -6.33 30.00
N LYS A 317 -27.62 -7.40 30.64
CA LYS A 317 -27.39 -7.43 32.10
C LYS A 317 -26.33 -6.43 32.54
N ALA A 318 -25.24 -6.31 31.77
CA ALA A 318 -24.13 -5.44 32.12
C ALA A 318 -24.42 -3.95 31.89
N ASN A 319 -25.43 -3.60 31.08
CA ASN A 319 -25.65 -2.21 30.66
C ASN A 319 -27.12 -1.76 30.72
N PRO A 320 -27.77 -1.70 31.89
CA PRO A 320 -29.23 -1.45 32.01
C PRO A 320 -29.74 -0.12 31.43
N LYS A 321 -28.86 0.87 31.20
CA LYS A 321 -29.21 2.21 30.68
C LYS A 321 -28.79 2.44 29.22
N ASN A 322 -28.29 1.42 28.52
CA ASN A 322 -27.80 1.58 27.15
C ASN A 322 -28.96 1.71 26.14
N PRO A 323 -28.92 2.69 25.22
CA PRO A 323 -29.99 2.91 24.24
C PRO A 323 -30.18 1.75 23.26
N LEU A 324 -29.19 0.85 23.12
CA LEU A 324 -29.27 -0.32 22.25
C LEU A 324 -29.96 -1.53 22.90
N ILE A 325 -30.41 -1.45 24.16
CA ILE A 325 -31.10 -2.57 24.84
C ILE A 325 -32.36 -3.04 24.07
N PRO A 326 -33.29 -2.17 23.64
CA PRO A 326 -34.46 -2.62 22.89
C PRO A 326 -34.06 -3.36 21.61
N LYS A 327 -33.03 -2.86 20.92
CA LYS A 327 -32.46 -3.51 19.73
C LYS A 327 -31.84 -4.87 20.07
N ALA A 328 -31.13 -5.00 21.19
CA ALA A 328 -30.55 -6.25 21.65
C ALA A 328 -31.63 -7.31 21.98
N TYR A 329 -32.71 -6.93 22.68
CA TYR A 329 -33.84 -7.81 22.93
C TYR A 329 -34.50 -8.27 21.63
N PHE A 330 -34.75 -7.34 20.70
CA PHE A 330 -35.31 -7.67 19.39
C PHE A 330 -34.43 -8.65 18.61
N LEU A 331 -33.12 -8.42 18.55
CA LEU A 331 -32.19 -9.30 17.86
C LEU A 331 -32.13 -10.68 18.53
N ALA A 332 -32.06 -10.75 19.87
CA ALA A 332 -32.09 -12.01 20.61
C ALA A 332 -33.40 -12.79 20.34
N ALA A 333 -34.55 -12.12 20.38
CA ALA A 333 -35.85 -12.73 20.10
C ALA A 333 -35.93 -13.24 18.66
N ASN A 334 -35.40 -12.49 17.70
CA ASN A 334 -35.32 -12.89 16.30
C ASN A 334 -34.42 -14.13 16.11
N VAL A 335 -33.27 -14.22 16.78
CA VAL A 335 -32.42 -15.42 16.77
C VAL A 335 -33.17 -16.62 17.36
N ILE A 336 -33.83 -16.46 18.50
CA ILE A 336 -34.61 -17.53 19.14
C ILE A 336 -35.74 -18.01 18.24
N ASN A 337 -36.47 -17.09 17.60
CA ASN A 337 -37.58 -17.43 16.72
C ASN A 337 -37.10 -18.10 15.43
N LYS A 338 -36.18 -17.46 14.68
CA LYS A 338 -35.80 -17.92 13.35
C LYS A 338 -34.77 -19.05 13.34
N LYS A 339 -33.76 -18.98 14.21
CA LYS A 339 -32.63 -19.94 14.22
C LYS A 339 -32.86 -21.09 15.20
N LEU A 340 -33.42 -20.83 16.37
CA LEU A 340 -33.75 -21.87 17.35
C LEU A 340 -35.18 -22.41 17.25
N LYS A 341 -36.00 -21.87 16.33
CA LYS A 341 -37.39 -22.29 16.06
C LYS A 341 -38.26 -22.35 17.33
N ASN A 342 -38.05 -21.42 18.27
CA ASN A 342 -38.77 -21.37 19.55
C ASN A 342 -39.55 -20.06 19.73
N PRO A 343 -40.68 -19.87 19.03
CA PRO A 343 -41.45 -18.62 19.05
C PRO A 343 -41.97 -18.25 20.44
N ARG A 344 -42.35 -19.25 21.26
CA ARG A 344 -42.84 -19.00 22.64
C ARG A 344 -41.79 -18.32 23.50
N LYS A 345 -40.54 -18.79 23.44
CA LYS A 345 -39.43 -18.19 24.18
C LYS A 345 -39.02 -16.82 23.62
N ALA A 346 -39.18 -16.61 22.31
CA ALA A 346 -38.90 -15.31 21.68
C ALA A 346 -39.86 -14.21 22.16
N ILE A 347 -41.15 -14.52 22.30
CA ILE A 347 -42.14 -13.57 22.82
C ILE A 347 -41.86 -13.22 24.29
N GLY A 348 -41.45 -14.18 25.11
CA GLY A 348 -41.22 -13.94 26.55
C GLY A 348 -40.03 -13.04 26.90
N ILE A 349 -39.22 -12.61 25.91
CA ILE A 349 -38.09 -11.68 26.12
C ILE A 349 -38.25 -10.35 25.38
N LEU A 350 -39.35 -10.18 24.64
CA LEU A 350 -39.79 -8.90 24.05
C LEU A 350 -40.75 -8.23 25.02
#